data_AF-A0A924KU40-F1
#
_entry.id   AF-A0A924KU40-F1
#
_cell.length_a   1.000
_cell.length_b   1.000
_cell.length_c   1.000
_cell.angle_alpha   90.00
_cell.angle_beta   90.00
_cell.angle_gamma   90.00
#
_symmetry.space_group_name_H-M   'P 1'
#
loop_
_entity.id
_entity.type
_entity.pdbx_description
1 polymer ?
#
loop_
_entity_poly.entity_id
_entity_poly.type
_entity_poly.pdbx_seq_one_letter_code
_entity_poly.pdbx_strand_id
1 'polypeptide(L)'
;MPKTKSAPAVKSTSAESTAAKSTAAKSPTAKSTTPAAKVAKAPVKHTKLHYCELSDCQGICCSDGAFLRPEEVRKIHKLVEKYPEHFAHLPLDYIVDEEWAHGVGKKTNVRKFRYQNKPEHFKHTKCVFAENDGKCSFQTLAIKQGVHKWKYKPMGCWLFPLESDEKGLVSPPRTRKDDPNNLGRDYPGFATYTPCGKHSEKGKVWWIALKEEVAEYKKACP
;
A
#
# COMPACT_ATOMS: atom_id res chain seq x y z
N MET A 1 30.66 13.55 -30.86
CA MET A 1 31.48 12.70 -29.97
C MET A 1 31.23 13.05 -28.51
N PRO A 2 30.46 12.23 -27.77
CA PRO A 2 30.54 12.16 -26.32
C PRO A 2 31.13 10.80 -25.90
N LYS A 3 32.15 10.87 -25.05
CA LYS A 3 32.94 9.73 -24.55
C LYS A 3 32.15 8.94 -23.51
N THR A 4 31.94 7.65 -23.79
CA THR A 4 31.55 6.61 -22.83
C THR A 4 32.64 6.41 -21.78
N LYS A 5 32.26 6.40 -20.49
CA LYS A 5 33.10 5.89 -19.40
C LYS A 5 32.44 4.66 -18.79
N SER A 6 33.09 3.51 -19.03
CA SER A 6 32.78 2.22 -18.44
C SER A 6 33.20 2.17 -16.97
N ALA A 7 32.39 1.54 -16.13
CA ALA A 7 32.73 1.14 -14.76
C ALA A 7 33.40 -0.25 -14.75
N PRO A 8 34.37 -0.53 -13.86
CA PRO A 8 35.03 -1.83 -13.81
C PRO A 8 34.32 -2.82 -12.89
N ALA A 9 34.38 -4.08 -13.30
CA ALA A 9 33.92 -5.26 -12.58
C ALA A 9 34.81 -5.59 -11.37
N VAL A 10 34.19 -5.95 -10.24
CA VAL A 10 34.87 -6.48 -9.05
C VAL A 10 34.76 -8.00 -9.07
N LYS A 11 35.91 -8.67 -9.14
CA LYS A 11 36.08 -10.12 -8.98
C LYS A 11 36.00 -10.49 -7.51
N SER A 12 35.14 -11.43 -7.15
CA SER A 12 35.16 -12.14 -5.85
C SER A 12 36.01 -13.40 -5.97
N THR A 13 37.05 -13.51 -5.14
CA THR A 13 37.91 -14.69 -5.02
C THR A 13 37.39 -15.66 -3.96
N SER A 14 37.57 -16.94 -4.26
CA SER A 14 37.16 -18.12 -3.52
C SER A 14 38.17 -18.51 -2.42
N ALA A 15 37.63 -19.21 -1.40
CA ALA A 15 38.20 -20.32 -0.61
C ALA A 15 39.63 -20.23 -0.01
N GLU A 16 39.78 -20.54 1.28
CA GLU A 16 40.25 -21.88 1.72
C GLU A 16 40.15 -22.08 3.24
N SER A 17 39.91 -23.34 3.60
CA SER A 17 39.85 -23.94 4.93
C SER A 17 41.22 -24.23 5.54
N THR A 18 41.31 -24.38 6.86
CA THR A 18 41.99 -25.55 7.48
C THR A 18 41.66 -25.69 8.96
N ALA A 19 41.66 -26.95 9.41
CA ALA A 19 41.20 -27.46 10.69
C ALA A 19 42.34 -27.66 11.70
N ALA A 20 42.01 -27.72 13.00
CA ALA A 20 42.75 -28.55 13.96
C ALA A 20 41.87 -28.97 15.15
N LYS A 21 41.89 -30.29 15.42
CA LYS A 21 41.21 -31.02 16.50
C LYS A 21 41.86 -30.74 17.86
N SER A 22 41.05 -30.79 18.92
CA SER A 22 41.50 -31.20 20.25
C SER A 22 40.37 -31.91 21.00
N THR A 23 40.70 -33.12 21.46
CA THR A 23 39.85 -34.08 22.17
C THR A 23 40.03 -33.96 23.68
N ALA A 24 38.93 -33.96 24.44
CA ALA A 24 38.94 -34.42 25.83
C ALA A 24 37.54 -34.84 26.27
N ALA A 25 37.42 -36.11 26.69
CA ALA A 25 36.22 -36.71 27.24
C ALA A 25 35.97 -36.27 28.69
N LYS A 26 34.70 -36.05 29.07
CA LYS A 26 34.21 -36.13 30.45
C LYS A 26 32.74 -36.59 30.49
N SER A 27 32.49 -37.41 31.50
CA SER A 27 31.36 -38.31 31.80
C SER A 27 29.93 -37.72 31.82
N PRO A 28 28.90 -38.59 31.74
CA PRO A 28 27.52 -38.18 31.50
C PRO A 28 26.83 -37.75 32.80
N THR A 29 26.38 -36.50 32.85
CA THR A 29 25.43 -36.03 33.84
C THR A 29 24.02 -36.15 33.28
N ALA A 30 23.16 -36.85 34.01
CA ALA A 30 21.77 -37.11 33.66
C ALA A 30 21.02 -35.81 33.36
N LYS A 31 20.60 -35.63 32.11
CA LYS A 31 19.67 -34.56 31.71
C LYS A 31 18.30 -34.91 32.27
N SER A 32 17.93 -34.23 33.35
CA SER A 32 16.53 -34.07 33.74
C SER A 32 15.82 -33.29 32.63
N THR A 33 15.17 -34.00 31.72
CA THR A 33 14.30 -33.42 30.70
C THR A 33 12.94 -33.13 31.32
N THR A 34 12.85 -31.99 32.00
CA THR A 34 11.56 -31.34 32.21
C THR A 34 10.99 -30.98 30.83
N PRO A 35 9.75 -31.37 30.48
CA PRO A 35 9.16 -30.96 29.22
C PRO A 35 9.06 -29.44 29.21
N ALA A 36 9.71 -28.80 28.23
CA ALA A 36 9.57 -27.37 28.00
C ALA A 36 8.09 -27.07 27.76
N ALA A 37 7.46 -26.37 28.71
CA ALA A 37 6.12 -25.85 28.56
C ALA A 37 6.11 -25.00 27.28
N LYS A 38 5.29 -25.41 26.30
CA LYS A 38 5.06 -24.61 25.09
C LYS A 38 4.52 -23.26 25.54
N VAL A 39 5.37 -22.22 25.46
CA VAL A 39 4.96 -20.85 25.71
C VAL A 39 3.83 -20.54 24.71
N ALA A 40 2.61 -20.42 25.23
CA ALA A 40 1.46 -20.06 24.43
C ALA A 40 1.75 -18.71 23.77
N LYS A 41 1.68 -18.66 22.42
CA LYS A 41 1.80 -17.39 21.69
C LYS A 41 0.72 -16.45 22.20
N ALA A 42 1.13 -15.26 22.61
CA ALA A 42 0.18 -14.21 22.99
C ALA A 42 -0.85 -13.99 21.87
N PRO A 43 -2.11 -13.71 22.21
CA PRO A 43 -3.17 -13.55 21.22
C PRO A 43 -2.83 -12.42 20.25
N VAL A 44 -2.99 -12.71 18.95
CA VAL A 44 -2.73 -11.73 17.88
C VAL A 44 -3.78 -10.61 17.96
N LYS A 45 -3.32 -9.37 18.14
CA LYS A 45 -4.20 -8.20 18.14
C LYS A 45 -4.43 -7.72 16.71
N HIS A 46 -5.64 -7.92 16.20
CA HIS A 46 -6.00 -7.50 14.85
C HIS A 46 -6.37 -6.03 14.75
N THR A 47 -6.05 -5.38 13.63
CA THR A 47 -6.51 -4.03 13.33
C THR A 47 -8.04 -4.01 13.25
N LYS A 48 -8.64 -3.04 13.94
CA LYS A 48 -10.07 -2.71 13.87
C LYS A 48 -10.24 -1.32 13.24
N LEU A 49 -11.21 -1.19 12.35
CA LEU A 49 -11.44 -0.02 11.50
C LEU A 49 -12.90 0.41 11.52
N HIS A 50 -13.13 1.68 11.17
CA HIS A 50 -14.44 2.18 10.77
C HIS A 50 -14.59 2.07 9.25
N TYR A 51 -15.83 2.03 8.76
CA TYR A 51 -16.08 2.12 7.32
C TYR A 51 -15.64 3.49 6.78
N CYS A 52 -15.29 3.52 5.50
CA CYS A 52 -14.98 4.77 4.81
C CYS A 52 -16.20 5.67 4.74
N GLU A 53 -16.06 6.90 5.23
CA GLU A 53 -17.05 7.97 5.13
C GLU A 53 -16.40 9.20 4.48
N LEU A 54 -16.89 9.57 3.29
CA LEU A 54 -16.29 10.66 2.52
C LEU A 54 -16.66 12.02 3.10
N SER A 55 -17.80 12.17 3.77
CA SER A 55 -18.15 13.42 4.45
C SER A 55 -17.10 13.83 5.49
N ASP A 56 -16.44 12.85 6.10
CA ASP A 56 -15.50 13.08 7.20
C ASP A 56 -14.11 13.50 6.73
N CYS A 57 -13.71 13.08 5.52
CA CYS A 57 -12.33 13.22 5.05
C CYS A 57 -12.18 13.82 3.65
N GLN A 58 -13.27 14.05 2.92
CA GLN A 58 -13.29 14.60 1.57
C GLN A 58 -12.40 13.82 0.57
N GLY A 59 -12.25 12.51 0.77
CA GLY A 59 -11.42 11.64 -0.06
C GLY A 59 -9.91 11.80 0.19
N ILE A 60 -9.49 11.92 1.45
CA ILE A 60 -8.09 12.15 1.83
C ILE A 60 -7.12 11.07 1.34
N CYS A 61 -7.58 9.85 1.07
CA CYS A 61 -6.77 8.79 0.44
C CYS A 61 -6.26 9.19 -0.96
N CYS A 62 -6.86 10.20 -1.60
CA CYS A 62 -6.41 10.75 -2.87
C CYS A 62 -5.39 11.90 -2.71
N SER A 63 -4.91 12.22 -1.50
CA SER A 63 -4.13 13.45 -1.26
C SER A 63 -2.82 13.51 -2.03
N ASP A 64 -2.14 12.38 -2.20
CA ASP A 64 -0.88 12.32 -2.93
C ASP A 64 -1.03 11.64 -4.30
N GLY A 65 -2.26 11.29 -4.74
CA GLY A 65 -2.43 10.43 -5.92
C GLY A 65 -2.06 8.97 -5.63
N ALA A 66 -1.96 8.15 -6.67
CA ALA A 66 -1.66 6.73 -6.54
C ALA A 66 -0.61 6.30 -7.56
N PHE A 67 0.38 5.52 -7.10
CA PHE A 67 1.28 4.78 -7.97
C PHE A 67 0.53 3.65 -8.67
N LEU A 68 0.87 3.44 -9.94
CA LEU A 68 0.14 2.57 -10.85
C LEU A 68 1.07 1.52 -11.42
N ARG A 69 0.55 0.29 -11.56
CA ARG A 69 1.23 -0.73 -12.34
C ARG A 69 1.13 -0.45 -13.84
N PRO A 70 2.08 -0.94 -14.67
CA PRO A 70 2.08 -0.67 -16.11
C PRO A 70 0.77 -1.03 -16.82
N GLU A 71 0.10 -2.11 -16.42
CA GLU A 71 -1.20 -2.51 -16.96
C GLU A 71 -2.35 -1.61 -16.51
N GLU A 72 -2.27 -1.01 -15.33
CA GLU A 72 -3.26 -0.04 -14.84
C GLU A 72 -3.14 1.27 -15.60
N VAL A 73 -1.91 1.74 -15.85
CA VAL A 73 -1.64 2.89 -16.73
C VAL A 73 -2.30 2.70 -18.11
N ARG A 74 -2.04 1.55 -18.76
CA ARG A 74 -2.65 1.22 -20.06
C ARG A 74 -4.18 1.19 -20.00
N LYS A 75 -4.77 0.62 -18.94
CA LYS A 75 -6.23 0.57 -18.76
C LYS A 75 -6.83 1.96 -18.56
N ILE A 76 -6.17 2.82 -17.79
CA ILE A 76 -6.63 4.19 -17.55
C ILE A 76 -6.64 4.98 -18.85
N HIS A 77 -5.57 4.95 -19.65
CA HIS A 77 -5.55 5.64 -20.94
C HIS A 77 -6.71 5.21 -21.85
N LYS A 78 -6.96 3.89 -21.97
CA LYS A 78 -8.09 3.37 -22.74
C LYS A 78 -9.45 3.81 -22.20
N LEU A 79 -9.60 3.95 -20.88
CA LEU A 79 -10.84 4.43 -20.26
C LEU A 79 -11.07 5.91 -20.52
N VAL A 80 -10.03 6.73 -20.42
CA VAL A 80 -10.10 8.17 -20.70
C VAL A 80 -10.46 8.41 -22.17
N GLU A 81 -9.82 7.67 -23.09
CA GLU A 81 -10.13 7.72 -24.52
C GLU A 81 -11.56 7.25 -24.84
N LYS A 82 -12.03 6.19 -24.16
CA LYS A 82 -13.36 5.63 -24.40
C LYS A 82 -14.49 6.51 -23.83
N TYR A 83 -14.24 7.24 -22.75
CA TYR A 83 -15.25 8.05 -22.05
C TYR A 83 -14.78 9.50 -21.86
N PRO A 84 -14.48 10.24 -22.94
CA PRO A 84 -13.84 11.55 -22.85
C PRO A 84 -14.71 12.57 -22.11
N GLU A 85 -16.04 12.53 -22.27
CA GLU A 85 -16.96 13.42 -21.56
C GLU A 85 -16.92 13.22 -20.03
N HIS A 86 -16.80 11.97 -19.57
CA HIS A 86 -16.71 11.67 -18.14
C HIS A 86 -15.40 12.18 -17.53
N PHE A 87 -14.34 12.20 -18.34
CA PHE A 87 -12.99 12.60 -17.93
C PHE A 87 -12.59 13.98 -18.44
N ALA A 88 -13.53 14.81 -18.88
CA ALA A 88 -13.26 16.16 -19.43
C ALA A 88 -12.57 17.11 -18.44
N HIS A 89 -12.59 16.79 -17.14
CA HIS A 89 -11.93 17.54 -16.07
C HIS A 89 -10.44 17.22 -15.89
N LEU A 90 -9.93 16.17 -16.55
CA LEU A 90 -8.53 15.77 -16.40
C LEU A 90 -7.60 16.75 -17.13
N PRO A 91 -6.41 17.04 -16.57
CA PRO A 91 -5.36 17.70 -17.33
C PRO A 91 -4.77 16.75 -18.37
N LEU A 92 -4.03 17.26 -19.36
CA LEU A 92 -3.40 16.42 -20.39
C LEU A 92 -2.44 15.37 -19.79
N ASP A 93 -1.72 15.74 -18.75
CA ASP A 93 -0.74 14.93 -18.03
C ASP A 93 -1.35 14.26 -16.79
N TYR A 94 -2.52 13.62 -16.93
CA TYR A 94 -3.21 12.97 -15.79
C TYR A 94 -2.45 11.79 -15.17
N ILE A 95 -1.39 11.29 -15.81
CA ILE A 95 -0.40 10.36 -15.26
C ILE A 95 0.99 10.95 -15.49
N VAL A 96 1.80 10.98 -14.44
CA VAL A 96 3.16 11.55 -14.42
C VAL A 96 4.18 10.53 -13.93
N ASP A 97 5.46 10.79 -14.18
CA ASP A 97 6.57 10.11 -13.52
C ASP A 97 6.88 10.80 -12.20
N GLU A 98 6.99 10.03 -11.12
CA GLU A 98 7.33 10.52 -9.78
C GLU A 98 8.36 9.58 -9.15
N GLU A 99 9.34 10.14 -8.46
CA GLU A 99 10.27 9.38 -7.63
C GLU A 99 9.69 9.17 -6.22
N TRP A 100 9.71 7.94 -5.74
CA TRP A 100 9.27 7.60 -4.38
C TRP A 100 10.05 6.42 -3.82
N ALA A 101 10.67 6.61 -2.65
CA ALA A 101 11.38 5.67 -1.76
C ALA A 101 12.35 4.64 -2.39
N HIS A 102 11.96 3.95 -3.45
CA HIS A 102 12.63 2.84 -4.10
C HIS A 102 12.77 3.02 -5.63
N GLY A 103 12.37 4.16 -6.19
CA GLY A 103 12.65 4.51 -7.59
C GLY A 103 11.60 5.40 -8.23
N VAL A 104 11.69 5.54 -9.56
CA VAL A 104 10.74 6.29 -10.38
C VAL A 104 9.60 5.38 -10.83
N GLY A 105 8.36 5.83 -10.66
CA GLY A 105 7.16 5.10 -11.05
C GLY A 105 6.09 5.99 -11.67
N LYS A 106 5.14 5.38 -12.39
CA LYS A 106 3.97 6.07 -12.93
C LYS A 106 2.96 6.32 -11.81
N LYS A 107 2.50 7.57 -11.71
CA LYS A 107 1.61 8.03 -10.64
C LYS A 107 0.48 8.87 -11.24
N THR A 108 -0.73 8.78 -10.69
CA THR A 108 -1.79 9.72 -11.07
C THR A 108 -1.38 11.13 -10.67
N ASN A 109 -1.58 12.10 -11.56
CA ASN A 109 -1.28 13.50 -11.24
C ASN A 109 -2.20 14.03 -10.12
N VAL A 110 -1.83 15.17 -9.56
CA VAL A 110 -2.55 15.84 -8.48
C VAL A 110 -2.81 17.30 -8.81
N ARG A 111 -3.90 17.85 -8.28
CA ARG A 111 -4.24 19.28 -8.30
C ARG A 111 -4.21 19.86 -6.90
N LYS A 112 -4.05 21.18 -6.77
CA LYS A 112 -4.15 21.88 -5.49
C LYS A 112 -5.53 21.64 -4.87
N PHE A 113 -5.56 21.26 -3.59
CA PHE A 113 -6.80 21.08 -2.84
C PHE A 113 -6.54 21.24 -1.33
N ARG A 114 -7.38 22.01 -0.66
CA ARG A 114 -7.32 22.19 0.80
C ARG A 114 -8.45 21.41 1.46
N TYR A 115 -8.08 20.32 2.13
CA TYR A 115 -8.98 19.58 3.01
C TYR A 115 -9.32 20.41 4.25
N GLN A 116 -10.52 20.20 4.78
CA GLN A 116 -10.96 20.78 6.06
C GLN A 116 -10.15 20.19 7.22
N ASN A 117 -10.00 18.87 7.24
CA ASN A 117 -9.27 18.12 8.26
C ASN A 117 -8.24 17.21 7.58
N LYS A 118 -6.94 17.47 7.80
CA LYS A 118 -5.84 16.71 7.19
C LYS A 118 -4.65 16.62 8.16
N PRO A 119 -3.95 15.47 8.25
CA PRO A 119 -2.66 15.39 8.93
C PRO A 119 -1.65 16.39 8.36
N GLU A 120 -0.82 17.00 9.20
CA GLU A 120 0.07 18.10 8.79
C GLU A 120 1.00 17.69 7.63
N HIS A 121 1.61 16.51 7.70
CA HIS A 121 2.58 16.01 6.72
C HIS A 121 1.97 15.63 5.36
N PHE A 122 0.65 15.57 5.23
CA PHE A 122 0.02 15.32 3.92
C PHE A 122 0.09 16.58 3.06
N LYS A 123 0.29 16.43 1.76
CA LYS A 123 0.30 17.58 0.83
C LYS A 123 -1.10 18.20 0.68
N HIS A 124 -1.16 19.51 0.37
CA HIS A 124 -2.39 20.22 0.00
C HIS A 124 -2.79 19.96 -1.45
N THR A 125 -2.95 18.69 -1.78
CA THR A 125 -3.20 18.20 -3.12
C THR A 125 -4.28 17.13 -3.12
N LYS A 126 -4.84 16.86 -4.28
CA LYS A 126 -5.83 15.81 -4.50
C LYS A 126 -5.64 15.23 -5.89
N CYS A 127 -5.74 13.92 -6.02
CA CYS A 127 -5.68 13.22 -7.30
C CYS A 127 -6.59 13.88 -8.34
N VAL A 128 -6.12 14.03 -9.57
CA VAL A 128 -6.91 14.64 -10.65
C VAL A 128 -8.16 13.83 -11.01
N PHE A 129 -8.17 12.53 -10.71
CA PHE A 129 -9.34 11.65 -10.85
C PHE A 129 -10.34 11.76 -9.69
N ALA A 130 -10.08 12.59 -8.68
CA ALA A 130 -11.05 12.83 -7.62
C ALA A 130 -11.94 14.03 -7.97
N GLU A 131 -13.25 13.78 -7.94
CA GLU A 131 -14.32 14.74 -8.14
C GLU A 131 -14.37 15.73 -6.97
N ASN A 132 -15.12 16.83 -7.15
CA ASN A 132 -15.17 17.92 -6.17
C ASN A 132 -15.78 17.50 -4.83
N ASP A 133 -16.71 16.55 -4.83
CA ASP A 133 -17.32 15.97 -3.63
C ASP A 133 -16.48 14.87 -2.98
N GLY A 134 -15.25 14.63 -3.47
CA GLY A 134 -14.34 13.62 -2.95
C GLY A 134 -14.56 12.22 -3.51
N LYS A 135 -15.57 12.00 -4.37
CA LYS A 135 -15.73 10.74 -5.09
C LYS A 135 -14.60 10.55 -6.10
N CYS A 136 -14.39 9.31 -6.51
CA CYS A 136 -13.41 8.94 -7.52
C CYS A 136 -14.11 8.74 -8.86
N SER A 137 -13.62 9.40 -9.92
CA SER A 137 -14.26 9.39 -11.23
C SER A 137 -14.29 8.00 -11.88
N PHE A 138 -13.34 7.11 -11.58
CA PHE A 138 -13.42 5.70 -11.98
C PHE A 138 -14.60 4.96 -11.35
N GLN A 139 -14.91 5.27 -10.08
CA GLN A 139 -16.01 4.65 -9.36
C GLN A 139 -17.36 5.15 -9.85
N THR A 140 -17.49 6.46 -10.04
CA THR A 140 -18.72 7.07 -10.55
C THR A 140 -18.99 6.62 -11.98
N LEU A 141 -17.95 6.47 -12.82
CA LEU A 141 -18.06 5.85 -14.13
C LEU A 141 -18.57 4.42 -14.04
N ALA A 142 -17.98 3.59 -13.17
CA ALA A 142 -18.39 2.20 -13.01
C ALA A 142 -19.87 2.08 -12.62
N ILE A 143 -20.32 2.89 -11.66
CA ILE A 143 -21.72 2.97 -11.25
C ILE A 143 -22.61 3.42 -12.42
N LYS A 144 -22.22 4.47 -13.14
CA LYS A 144 -22.96 4.98 -14.32
C LYS A 144 -23.09 3.92 -15.43
N GLN A 145 -22.10 3.05 -15.58
CA GLN A 145 -22.09 1.96 -16.55
C GLN A 145 -22.81 0.69 -16.05
N GLY A 146 -23.37 0.69 -14.83
CA GLY A 146 -24.05 -0.46 -14.26
C GLY A 146 -23.13 -1.65 -13.96
N VAL A 147 -21.83 -1.41 -13.76
CA VAL A 147 -20.85 -2.44 -13.40
C VAL A 147 -20.39 -2.28 -11.95
N HIS A 148 -19.67 -3.27 -11.43
CA HIS A 148 -19.16 -3.22 -10.05
C HIS A 148 -18.34 -1.94 -9.80
N LYS A 149 -18.55 -1.29 -8.65
CA LYS A 149 -18.03 0.06 -8.32
C LYS A 149 -16.49 0.19 -8.40
N TRP A 150 -15.76 -0.92 -8.35
CA TRP A 150 -14.30 -0.95 -8.44
C TRP A 150 -13.77 -1.44 -9.80
N LYS A 151 -14.64 -1.75 -10.76
CA LYS A 151 -14.28 -2.30 -12.08
C LYS A 151 -13.17 -1.53 -12.79
N TYR A 152 -13.15 -0.21 -12.64
CA TYR A 152 -12.21 0.69 -13.31
C TYR A 152 -11.18 1.30 -12.37
N LYS A 153 -11.28 1.08 -11.05
CA LYS A 153 -10.34 1.66 -10.09
C LYS A 153 -9.03 0.87 -10.09
N PRO A 154 -7.86 1.54 -9.99
CA PRO A 154 -6.60 0.87 -9.69
C PRO A 154 -6.71 0.07 -8.39
N MET A 155 -6.03 -1.08 -8.32
CA MET A 155 -6.16 -2.01 -7.20
C MET A 155 -5.80 -1.37 -5.88
N GLY A 156 -4.65 -0.71 -5.80
CA GLY A 156 -4.22 -0.02 -4.57
C GLY A 156 -5.24 1.00 -4.06
N CYS A 157 -5.96 1.67 -4.97
CA CYS A 157 -6.95 2.69 -4.58
C CYS A 157 -8.21 2.12 -3.93
N TRP A 158 -8.73 0.99 -4.42
CA TRP A 158 -9.94 0.40 -3.84
C TRP A 158 -9.64 -0.60 -2.73
N LEU A 159 -8.41 -1.13 -2.68
CA LEU A 159 -7.98 -2.03 -1.63
C LEU A 159 -7.62 -1.28 -0.34
N PHE A 160 -7.18 -0.02 -0.43
CA PHE A 160 -6.83 0.82 0.72
C PHE A 160 -7.90 0.77 1.84
N PRO A 161 -7.53 0.56 3.12
CA PRO A 161 -6.18 0.54 3.70
C PRO A 161 -5.54 -0.87 3.74
N LEU A 162 -6.09 -1.85 3.02
CA LEU A 162 -5.44 -3.13 2.80
C LEU A 162 -4.35 -3.00 1.73
N GLU A 163 -3.40 -3.92 1.81
CA GLU A 163 -2.41 -4.13 0.79
C GLU A 163 -2.45 -5.59 0.32
N SER A 164 -1.67 -5.89 -0.70
CA SER A 164 -1.47 -7.25 -1.15
C SER A 164 -0.03 -7.47 -1.56
N ASP A 165 0.49 -8.65 -1.24
CA ASP A 165 1.79 -9.14 -1.67
C ASP A 165 1.65 -10.50 -2.38
N GLU A 166 2.77 -11.16 -2.64
CA GLU A 166 2.82 -12.49 -3.27
C GLU A 166 2.10 -13.58 -2.46
N LYS A 167 1.87 -13.38 -1.16
CA LYS A 167 1.19 -14.31 -0.26
C LYS A 167 -0.30 -13.99 -0.09
N GLY A 168 -0.77 -12.91 -0.71
CA GLY A 168 -2.18 -12.50 -0.71
C GLY A 168 -2.40 -11.20 0.05
N LEU A 169 -3.54 -11.11 0.75
CA LEU A 169 -3.92 -9.89 1.46
C LEU A 169 -3.05 -9.65 2.70
N VAL A 170 -2.56 -8.42 2.81
CA VAL A 170 -1.85 -7.90 3.97
C VAL A 170 -2.82 -7.05 4.80
N SER A 171 -2.90 -7.34 6.10
CA SER A 171 -3.81 -6.62 6.99
C SER A 171 -3.41 -5.14 7.13
N PRO A 172 -4.36 -4.22 7.36
CA PRO A 172 -4.05 -2.81 7.52
C PRO A 172 -3.17 -2.59 8.75
N PRO A 173 -2.25 -1.61 8.74
CA PRO A 173 -1.36 -1.35 9.85
C PRO A 173 -2.13 -0.99 11.12
N ARG A 174 -1.78 -1.62 12.24
CA ARG A 174 -2.42 -1.34 13.53
C ARG A 174 -1.85 -0.09 14.19
N THR A 175 -0.55 0.10 14.08
CA THR A 175 0.18 1.22 14.67
C THR A 175 1.00 1.95 13.62
N ARG A 176 1.43 3.17 13.94
CA ARG A 176 2.37 3.95 13.13
C ARG A 176 3.61 3.14 12.73
N LYS A 177 4.13 2.30 13.63
CA LYS A 177 5.31 1.47 13.36
C LYS A 177 5.04 0.42 12.27
N ASP A 178 3.81 -0.03 12.16
CA ASP A 178 3.40 -1.06 11.21
C ASP A 178 3.03 -0.46 9.84
N ASP A 179 2.88 0.88 9.75
CA ASP A 179 2.51 1.55 8.50
C ASP A 179 3.65 1.46 7.48
N PRO A 180 3.43 0.86 6.30
CA PRO A 180 4.46 0.68 5.29
C PRO A 180 4.96 2.01 4.71
N ASN A 181 4.19 3.10 4.88
CA ASN A 181 4.60 4.44 4.49
C ASN A 181 5.22 5.23 5.65
N ASN A 182 5.59 4.60 6.76
CA ASN A 182 6.35 5.28 7.81
C ASN A 182 7.83 5.38 7.41
N LEU A 183 8.19 6.50 6.79
CA LEU A 183 9.54 6.83 6.30
C LEU A 183 10.36 7.63 7.34
N GLY A 184 9.93 7.63 8.60
CA GLY A 184 10.62 8.30 9.71
C GLY A 184 9.86 9.49 10.26
N ARG A 185 10.58 10.50 10.74
CA ARG A 185 9.98 11.63 11.47
C ARG A 185 9.13 12.52 10.56
N ASP A 186 9.59 12.76 9.34
CA ASP A 186 9.00 13.76 8.45
C ASP A 186 7.81 13.19 7.65
N TYR A 187 7.72 11.86 7.55
CA TYR A 187 6.58 11.17 6.98
C TYR A 187 6.26 9.92 7.83
N PRO A 188 5.47 10.06 8.91
CA PRO A 188 5.29 9.01 9.91
C PRO A 188 4.33 7.89 9.51
N GLY A 189 3.74 7.93 8.32
CA GLY A 189 2.77 6.94 7.84
C GLY A 189 1.65 7.58 7.03
N PHE A 190 0.89 6.74 6.33
CA PHE A 190 -0.24 7.18 5.52
C PHE A 190 -1.55 6.59 6.03
N ALA A 191 -1.67 5.26 6.02
CA ALA A 191 -2.90 4.56 6.39
C ALA A 191 -3.32 4.87 7.84
N THR A 192 -2.39 4.86 8.79
CA THR A 192 -2.69 5.13 10.22
C THR A 192 -3.11 6.56 10.51
N TYR A 193 -3.02 7.46 9.53
CA TYR A 193 -3.42 8.86 9.64
C TYR A 193 -4.70 9.20 8.86
N THR A 194 -5.30 8.22 8.17
CA THR A 194 -6.62 8.38 7.55
C THR A 194 -7.74 7.91 8.48
N PRO A 195 -8.95 8.50 8.42
CA PRO A 195 -10.06 8.09 9.29
C PRO A 195 -10.46 6.62 9.16
N CYS A 196 -10.44 6.07 7.93
CA CYS A 196 -10.79 4.67 7.65
C CYS A 196 -9.62 3.69 7.78
N GLY A 197 -8.37 4.17 7.75
CA GLY A 197 -7.17 3.34 7.91
C GLY A 197 -6.62 3.29 9.33
N LYS A 198 -6.93 4.27 10.18
CA LYS A 198 -6.45 4.29 11.57
C LYS A 198 -7.17 3.25 12.43
N HIS A 199 -6.39 2.56 13.26
CA HIS A 199 -6.96 1.65 14.23
C HIS A 199 -7.89 2.36 15.23
N SER A 200 -9.06 1.78 15.48
CA SER A 200 -9.99 2.22 16.53
C SER A 200 -10.54 1.03 17.31
N GLU A 201 -10.46 1.07 18.64
CA GLU A 201 -11.03 0.00 19.47
C GLU A 201 -12.56 -0.14 19.34
N LYS A 202 -13.23 0.96 18.95
CA LYS A 202 -14.67 1.00 18.63
C LYS A 202 -15.00 0.52 17.20
N GLY A 203 -13.99 0.24 16.38
CA GLY A 203 -14.17 -0.26 15.02
C GLY A 203 -14.46 -1.76 14.98
N LYS A 204 -14.70 -2.28 13.77
CA LYS A 204 -14.82 -3.73 13.51
C LYS A 204 -13.47 -4.28 13.06
N VAL A 205 -13.17 -5.54 13.36
CA VAL A 205 -11.96 -6.21 12.83
C VAL A 205 -11.91 -6.08 11.31
N TRP A 206 -10.71 -5.86 10.76
CA TRP A 206 -10.54 -5.35 9.39
C TRP A 206 -11.25 -6.18 8.32
N TRP A 207 -11.28 -7.51 8.42
CA TRP A 207 -11.94 -8.37 7.42
C TRP A 207 -13.48 -8.27 7.46
N ILE A 208 -14.05 -7.78 8.56
CA ILE A 208 -15.47 -7.46 8.64
C ILE A 208 -15.71 -6.04 8.13
N ALA A 209 -14.88 -5.08 8.54
CA ALA A 209 -14.96 -3.69 8.08
C ALA A 209 -14.73 -3.55 6.57
N LEU A 210 -13.89 -4.39 5.99
CA LEU A 210 -13.50 -4.36 4.57
C LEU A 210 -14.00 -5.62 3.84
N LYS A 211 -15.17 -6.12 4.23
CA LYS A 211 -15.71 -7.39 3.71
C LYS A 211 -15.87 -7.39 2.19
N GLU A 212 -16.19 -6.23 1.61
CA GLU A 212 -16.39 -6.10 0.17
C GLU A 212 -15.04 -6.12 -0.55
N GLU A 213 -14.05 -5.40 -0.03
CA GLU A 213 -12.68 -5.34 -0.56
C GLU A 213 -12.05 -6.72 -0.54
N VAL A 214 -12.20 -7.44 0.59
CA VAL A 214 -11.74 -8.82 0.74
C VAL A 214 -12.43 -9.75 -0.26
N ALA A 215 -13.74 -9.62 -0.44
CA ALA A 215 -14.49 -10.46 -1.36
C ALA A 215 -14.11 -10.19 -2.83
N GLU A 216 -13.93 -8.92 -3.20
CA GLU A 216 -13.54 -8.57 -4.56
C GLU A 216 -12.09 -8.96 -4.86
N TYR A 217 -11.18 -8.80 -3.90
CA TYR A 217 -9.80 -9.25 -4.05
C TYR A 217 -9.72 -10.74 -4.37
N LYS A 218 -10.47 -11.58 -3.65
CA LYS A 218 -10.52 -13.03 -3.90
C LYS A 218 -11.05 -13.40 -5.29
N LYS A 219 -11.88 -12.55 -5.92
CA LYS A 219 -12.33 -12.78 -7.30
C LYS A 219 -11.29 -12.33 -8.32
N ALA A 220 -10.58 -11.24 -8.02
CA ALA A 220 -9.58 -10.64 -8.91
C ALA A 220 -8.25 -11.40 -8.89
N CYS A 221 -7.92 -12.04 -7.76
CA CYS A 221 -6.68 -12.77 -7.50
C CYS A 221 -7.03 -14.12 -6.83
N PRO A 222 -7.43 -15.14 -7.63
CA PRO A 222 -7.77 -16.47 -7.12
C PRO A 222 -6.55 -17.26 -6.62
#